data_AF-A0A940VFU5-F1
#
_entry.id   AF-A0A940VFU5-F1
#
_cell.length_a   1.000
_cell.length_b   1.000
_cell.length_c   1.000
_cell.angle_alpha   90.00
_cell.angle_beta   90.00
_cell.angle_gamma   90.00
#
_symmetry.space_group_name_H-M   'P 1'
#
loop_
_entity.id
_entity.type
_entity.pdbx_description
1 polymer ?
#
loop_
_entity_poly.entity_id
_entity_poly.type
_entity_poly.pdbx_seq_one_letter_code
_entity_poly.pdbx_strand_id
1 'polypeptide(L)'
;VGQGAGVMFDLEDTNQLMNLLRSGGWTLLTGINLMLFSLIHNPCSTTIYTIYKETGSAKWTTVAALMPVVLGFAVTLLVATVWRAVAG
;
A
#
# COMPACT_ATOMS: atom_id res chain seq x y z
N VAL A 1 -12.83 25.41 -4.28
CA VAL A 1 -13.35 24.12 -4.78
C VAL A 1 -12.93 23.05 -3.78
N GLY A 2 -13.90 22.35 -3.15
CA GLY A 2 -13.68 21.26 -2.18
C GLY A 2 -13.26 21.66 -0.75
N GLN A 3 -14.16 22.19 0.09
CA GLN A 3 -13.88 22.35 1.54
C GLN A 3 -14.77 21.41 2.36
N GLY A 4 -14.52 20.10 2.29
CA GLY A 4 -15.22 19.10 3.10
C GLY A 4 -14.50 17.75 3.13
N ALA A 5 -14.55 17.03 4.25
CA ALA A 5 -14.03 15.67 4.33
C ALA A 5 -14.77 14.75 3.34
N GLY A 6 -14.05 14.05 2.48
CA GLY A 6 -14.64 13.12 1.50
C GLY A 6 -14.93 13.71 0.12
N VAL A 7 -14.60 14.98 -0.16
CA VAL A 7 -14.63 15.51 -1.53
C VAL A 7 -13.33 15.14 -2.26
N MET A 8 -13.44 14.52 -3.43
CA MET A 8 -12.29 14.25 -4.28
C MET A 8 -11.81 15.57 -4.89
N PHE A 9 -10.59 15.97 -4.55
CA PHE A 9 -9.96 17.14 -5.12
C PHE A 9 -9.52 16.82 -6.55
N ASP A 10 -10.01 17.61 -7.51
CA ASP A 10 -9.50 17.57 -8.87
C ASP A 10 -8.29 18.51 -8.96
N LEU A 11 -7.09 17.92 -9.02
CA LEU A 11 -5.85 18.66 -9.20
C LEU A 11 -5.48 18.59 -10.68
N GLU A 12 -5.82 19.63 -11.44
CA GLU A 12 -5.51 19.72 -12.87
C GLU A 12 -4.00 19.88 -13.14
N ASP A 13 -3.21 20.24 -12.11
CA ASP A 13 -1.76 20.46 -12.21
C ASP A 13 -0.95 19.48 -11.32
N THR A 14 -0.12 18.68 -11.96
CA THR A 14 0.83 17.76 -11.33
C THR A 14 1.78 18.46 -10.34
N ASN A 15 2.12 19.74 -10.57
CA ASN A 15 2.96 20.51 -9.65
C ASN A 15 2.25 20.79 -8.33
N GLN A 16 0.94 21.06 -8.35
CA GLN A 16 0.15 21.26 -7.13
C GLN A 16 0.10 19.98 -6.31
N LEU A 17 -0.09 18.83 -6.97
CA LEU A 17 -0.04 17.51 -6.34
C LEU A 17 1.35 17.25 -5.72
N MET A 18 2.43 17.45 -6.48
CA MET A 18 3.80 17.28 -6.01
C MET A 18 4.11 18.14 -4.78
N ASN A 19 3.70 19.41 -4.79
CA ASN A 19 3.88 20.32 -3.66
C ASN A 19 3.12 19.84 -2.42
N LEU A 20 1.89 19.32 -2.60
CA LEU A 20 1.09 18.77 -1.51
C LEU A 20 1.69 17.49 -0.92
N LEU A 21 2.21 16.58 -1.76
CA LEU A 21 2.90 15.39 -1.28
C LEU A 21 4.19 15.76 -0.52
N ARG A 22 4.99 16.67 -1.07
CA ARG A 22 6.23 17.14 -0.42
C ARG A 22 5.96 17.87 0.90
N SER A 23 4.93 18.71 0.96
CA SER A 23 4.53 19.37 2.22
C SER A 23 4.02 18.37 3.26
N GLY A 24 3.41 17.27 2.83
CA GLY A 24 3.07 16.11 3.66
C GLY A 24 4.25 15.19 4.00
N GLY A 25 5.49 15.55 3.66
CA GLY A 25 6.69 14.77 3.99
C GLY A 25 6.91 13.54 3.11
N TRP A 26 6.23 13.41 1.97
CA TRP A 26 6.46 12.30 1.06
C TRP A 26 7.84 12.40 0.43
N THR A 27 8.60 11.32 0.56
CA THR A 27 9.85 11.11 -0.16
C THR A 27 9.63 10.17 -1.34
N LEU A 28 10.58 10.12 -2.27
CA LEU A 28 10.56 9.12 -3.34
C LEU A 28 10.51 7.69 -2.76
N LEU A 29 11.24 7.45 -1.67
CA LEU A 29 11.21 6.18 -0.95
C LEU A 29 9.80 5.84 -0.43
N THR A 30 9.09 6.83 0.12
CA THR A 30 7.70 6.66 0.57
C THR A 30 6.79 6.28 -0.60
N GLY A 31 6.91 6.95 -1.74
CA GLY A 31 6.13 6.66 -2.95
C GLY A 31 6.37 5.26 -3.48
N ILE A 32 7.64 4.84 -3.58
CA ILE A 32 8.01 3.49 -4.03
C ILE A 32 7.48 2.43 -3.06
N ASN A 33 7.67 2.62 -1.75
CA ASN A 33 7.16 1.67 -0.75
C ASN A 33 5.63 1.55 -0.77
N LEU A 34 4.91 2.65 -0.99
CA LEU A 34 3.46 2.64 -1.13
C LEU A 34 3.01 1.85 -2.37
N MET A 35 3.67 2.03 -3.52
CA MET A 35 3.39 1.27 -4.74
C MET A 35 3.65 -0.23 -4.53
N LEU A 36 4.79 -0.59 -3.94
CA LEU A 36 5.15 -1.98 -3.65
C LEU A 36 4.17 -2.63 -2.68
N PHE A 37 3.83 -1.94 -1.59
CA PHE A 37 2.83 -2.44 -0.65
C PHE A 37 1.48 -2.66 -1.33
N SER A 38 1.02 -1.73 -2.16
CA SER A 38 -0.26 -1.83 -2.85
C SER A 38 -0.34 -3.05 -3.78
N LEU A 39 0.77 -3.42 -4.42
CA LEU A 39 0.85 -4.59 -5.32
C LEU A 39 0.86 -5.92 -4.56
N ILE A 40 1.44 -5.96 -3.36
CA ILE A 40 1.70 -7.22 -2.64
C ILE A 40 0.64 -7.50 -1.57
N HIS A 41 0.16 -6.48 -0.85
CA HIS A 41 -0.61 -6.71 0.37
C HIS A 41 -2.05 -7.13 0.14
N ASN A 42 -2.69 -6.77 -0.99
CA ASN A 42 -4.15 -6.60 -1.06
C ASN A 42 -4.90 -7.82 -1.64
N PRO A 43 -5.33 -8.80 -0.82
CA PRO A 43 -6.39 -9.71 -1.19
C PRO A 43 -7.73 -8.96 -1.11
N CYS A 44 -8.48 -8.92 -2.20
CA CYS A 44 -9.83 -8.41 -2.16
C CYS A 44 -10.75 -9.36 -1.38
N SER A 45 -11.82 -8.82 -0.77
CA SER A 45 -12.76 -9.61 0.04
C SER A 45 -13.36 -10.79 -0.72
N THR A 46 -13.53 -10.66 -2.04
CA THR A 46 -14.02 -11.73 -2.91
C THR A 46 -13.02 -12.88 -3.02
N THR A 47 -11.72 -12.61 -3.14
CA THR A 47 -10.67 -13.64 -3.12
C THR A 47 -10.65 -14.41 -1.80
N ILE A 48 -10.72 -13.70 -0.67
CA ILE A 48 -10.75 -14.34 0.66
C ILE A 48 -11.99 -15.24 0.80
N TYR A 49 -13.15 -14.74 0.35
CA TYR A 49 -14.40 -15.49 0.38
C TYR A 49 -14.34 -16.77 -0.47
N THR A 50 -13.78 -16.70 -1.68
CA THR A 50 -13.59 -17.87 -2.54
C THR A 50 -12.68 -18.90 -1.87
N ILE A 51 -11.55 -18.48 -1.28
CA ILE A 51 -10.65 -19.41 -0.57
C ILE A 51 -11.39 -20.12 0.55
N TYR A 52 -12.19 -19.40 1.34
CA TYR A 52 -12.98 -20.01 2.41
C TYR A 52 -13.98 -21.04 1.89
N LYS A 53 -14.67 -20.73 0.78
CA LYS A 53 -15.65 -21.64 0.17
C LYS A 53 -15.01 -22.92 -0.39
N GLU A 54 -13.83 -22.81 -0.99
CA GLU A 54 -13.11 -23.96 -1.59
C GLU A 54 -12.37 -24.80 -0.54
N THR A 55 -11.77 -24.18 0.48
CA THR A 55 -11.01 -24.92 1.51
C THR A 55 -11.86 -25.37 2.69
N GLY A 56 -13.03 -24.74 2.92
CA GLY A 56 -13.89 -25.00 4.08
C GLY A 56 -13.24 -24.69 5.43
N SER A 57 -12.07 -24.03 5.45
CA SER A 57 -11.24 -23.87 6.65
C SER A 57 -10.86 -22.43 6.92
N ALA A 58 -11.42 -21.88 8.01
CA ALA A 58 -11.10 -20.53 8.48
C ALA A 58 -9.60 -20.36 8.79
N LYS A 59 -8.92 -21.39 9.30
CA LYS A 59 -7.47 -21.34 9.57
C LYS A 59 -6.69 -21.05 8.28
N TRP A 60 -6.95 -21.81 7.22
CA TRP A 60 -6.24 -21.65 5.96
C TRP A 60 -6.61 -20.35 5.24
N THR A 61 -7.87 -19.91 5.35
CA THR A 61 -8.29 -18.59 4.84
C THR A 61 -7.55 -17.44 5.52
N THR A 62 -7.42 -17.47 6.86
CA THR A 62 -6.69 -16.42 7.59
C THR A 62 -5.21 -16.38 7.22
N VAL A 63 -4.57 -17.54 7.05
CA VAL A 63 -3.18 -17.62 6.58
C VAL A 63 -3.04 -17.03 5.18
N ALA A 64 -3.95 -17.35 4.25
CA ALA A 64 -3.93 -16.83 2.90
C ALA A 64 -4.18 -15.31 2.84
N ALA A 65 -4.94 -14.75 3.77
CA ALA A 65 -5.14 -13.31 3.88
C ALA A 65 -3.95 -12.57 4.51
N LEU A 66 -3.30 -13.18 5.52
CA LEU A 66 -2.19 -12.55 6.25
C LEU A 66 -0.84 -12.68 5.55
N MET A 67 -0.61 -13.77 4.82
CA MET A 67 0.66 -14.02 4.14
C MET A 67 1.06 -12.88 3.18
N PRO A 68 0.17 -12.37 2.28
CA PRO A 68 0.50 -11.26 1.40
C PRO A 68 0.81 -9.96 2.17
N VAL A 69 0.10 -9.71 3.29
CA VAL A 69 0.33 -8.55 4.15
C VAL A 69 1.74 -8.59 4.73
N VAL A 70 2.12 -9.74 5.31
CA VAL A 70 3.46 -9.93 5.89
C VAL A 70 4.56 -9.75 4.84
N LEU A 71 4.36 -10.30 3.64
CA LEU A 71 5.29 -10.11 2.52
C LEU A 71 5.39 -8.63 2.10
N GLY A 72 4.28 -7.90 2.02
CA GLY A 72 4.27 -6.47 1.72
C GLY A 72 5.08 -5.65 2.74
N PHE A 73 4.90 -5.93 4.03
CA PHE A 73 5.72 -5.31 5.08
C PHE A 73 7.20 -5.70 4.99
N ALA A 74 7.51 -6.98 4.78
CA ALA A 74 8.89 -7.44 4.68
C ALA A 74 9.63 -6.78 3.50
N VAL A 75 8.98 -6.69 2.32
CA VAL A 75 9.57 -6.07 1.12
C VAL A 75 9.79 -4.57 1.33
N THR A 76 8.80 -3.84 1.87
CA THR A 76 8.95 -2.39 2.09
C THR A 76 10.00 -2.06 3.15
N LEU A 77 10.12 -2.88 4.20
CA LEU A 77 11.19 -2.77 5.18
C LEU A 77 12.56 -3.02 4.54
N LEU A 78 12.70 -4.07 3.74
CA LEU A 78 13.94 -4.39 3.04
C LEU A 78 14.35 -3.26 2.09
N VAL A 79 13.42 -2.73 1.28
CA VAL A 79 13.71 -1.61 0.38
C VAL A 79 14.14 -0.39 1.19
N ALA A 80 13.47 -0.10 2.31
CA ALA A 80 13.82 1.02 3.16
C ALA A 80 15.16 0.84 3.89
N THR A 81 15.57 -0.38 4.25
CA THR A 81 16.90 -0.63 4.84
C THR A 81 18.00 -0.52 3.80
N VAL A 82 17.81 -1.12 2.63
CA VAL A 82 18.77 -1.04 1.51
C VAL A 82 18.96 0.41 1.06
N TRP A 83 17.87 1.17 0.92
CA TRP A 83 17.95 2.59 0.55
C TRP A 83 18.80 3.38 1.56
N ARG A 84 18.58 3.17 2.87
CA ARG A 84 19.35 3.83 3.91
C ARG A 84 20.82 3.38 3.97
N ALA A 85 21.12 2.16 3.55
CA ALA A 85 22.48 1.64 3.52
C ALA A 85 23.29 2.11 2.31
N VAL A 86 22.63 2.41 1.18
CA VAL A 86 23.30 2.81 -0.08
C VAL A 86 23.28 4.33 -0.28
N ALA A 87 22.21 5.00 0.13
CA ALA A 87 22.01 6.44 -0.07
C ALA A 87 22.14 7.26 1.23
N GLY A 88 22.44 6.60 2.35
CA GLY A 88 22.89 7.24 3.61
C GLY A 88 24.40 7.36 3.63
#